data_AF-A0A6G0XNZ5-F1
#
_entry.id   AF-A0A6G0XNZ5-F1
#
_cell.length_a   1.000
_cell.length_b   1.000
_cell.length_c   1.000
_cell.angle_alpha   90.00
_cell.angle_beta   90.00
_cell.angle_gamma   90.00
#
_symmetry.space_group_name_H-M   'P 1'
#
loop_
_entity.id
_entity.type
_entity.pdbx_description
1 polymer ?
#
loop_
_entity_poly.entity_id
_entity_poly.type
_entity_poly.pdbx_seq_one_letter_code
_entity_poly.pdbx_strand_id
1 'polypeptide(L)'
;MIADTQTILAYSIQALKSVLPNDSNLLELERLISDVKAQQQPKESILFSGTRLRCEELEAKLDLLMAKLMEKEYPFRDDVYDAMSLVCQHEQLLCDLEEYLEADLPAKEHFLVHNCALMRTRIRVMSNFLKARLESAFDETAQTDHVMGPYRRNLAHAKKSLRFLHQLMFSLTPNQLENKMEALDEMIAHAEEHDFNFDPTAFNFGRDALDREKTRLVDEWKLLMRDLRSIKRALKGLSPVPTSLLVSPPSPSPLLL
;
A
#
# COMPACT_ATOMS: atom_id res chain seq x y z
N MET A 1 -1.22 -32.47 9.91
CA MET A 1 -1.94 -32.04 11.12
C MET A 1 -3.39 -31.79 10.77
N ILE A 2 -4.27 -32.69 11.16
CA ILE A 2 -5.73 -32.48 11.11
C ILE A 2 -6.03 -31.53 12.28
N ALA A 3 -6.71 -30.40 12.04
CA ALA A 3 -7.09 -29.50 13.11
C ALA A 3 -7.92 -30.29 14.14
N ASP A 4 -7.57 -30.17 15.42
CA ASP A 4 -8.31 -30.83 16.50
C ASP A 4 -9.78 -30.42 16.42
N THR A 5 -10.65 -31.44 16.40
CA THR A 5 -12.10 -31.33 16.33
C THR A 5 -12.65 -30.31 17.32
N GLN A 6 -12.06 -30.18 18.52
CA GLN A 6 -12.51 -29.18 19.51
C GLN A 6 -12.24 -27.74 19.07
N THR A 7 -11.12 -27.51 18.41
CA THR A 7 -10.73 -26.19 17.89
C THR A 7 -11.62 -25.80 16.72
N ILE A 8 -11.91 -26.74 15.82
CA ILE A 8 -12.88 -26.53 14.71
C ILE A 8 -14.26 -26.18 15.28
N LEU A 9 -14.70 -26.88 16.33
CA LEU A 9 -15.99 -26.65 16.98
C LEU A 9 -16.08 -25.24 17.58
N ALA A 10 -15.05 -24.79 18.29
CA ALA A 10 -15.01 -23.47 18.92
C ALA A 10 -15.07 -22.32 17.90
N TYR A 11 -14.31 -22.40 16.81
CA TYR A 11 -14.35 -21.38 15.75
C TYR A 11 -15.68 -21.38 14.99
N SER A 12 -16.29 -22.55 14.79
CA SER A 12 -17.60 -22.66 14.13
C SER A 12 -18.69 -22.00 14.97
N ILE A 13 -18.66 -22.16 16.30
CA ILE A 13 -19.60 -21.51 17.23
C ILE A 13 -19.40 -19.99 17.25
N GLN A 14 -18.15 -19.53 17.25
CA GLN A 14 -17.84 -18.09 17.21
C GLN A 14 -18.30 -17.44 15.90
N ALA A 15 -18.13 -18.12 14.76
CA ALA A 15 -18.64 -17.68 13.47
C ALA A 15 -20.19 -17.69 13.43
N LEU A 16 -20.84 -18.65 14.08
CA LEU A 16 -22.31 -18.69 14.16
C LEU A 16 -22.87 -17.58 15.05
N LYS A 17 -22.19 -17.19 16.13
CA LYS A 17 -22.60 -16.08 17.00
C LYS A 17 -22.58 -14.71 16.33
N SER A 18 -21.74 -14.50 15.32
CA SER A 18 -21.76 -13.24 14.55
C SER A 18 -23.04 -13.11 13.71
N VAL A 19 -23.71 -14.22 13.41
CA VAL A 19 -24.98 -14.27 12.67
C VAL A 19 -26.19 -14.38 13.61
N LEU A 20 -26.07 -15.14 14.71
CA LEU A 20 -27.13 -15.42 15.67
C LEU A 20 -26.67 -15.16 17.12
N PRO A 21 -26.54 -13.88 17.54
CA PRO A 21 -25.88 -13.52 18.79
C PRO A 21 -26.66 -13.89 20.07
N ASN A 22 -27.99 -14.07 19.97
CA ASN A 22 -28.88 -14.29 21.12
C ASN A 22 -29.45 -15.73 21.19
N ASP A 23 -28.91 -16.67 20.41
CA ASP A 23 -29.39 -18.06 20.44
C ASP A 23 -28.94 -18.75 21.74
N SER A 24 -29.93 -19.19 22.54
CA SER A 24 -29.68 -19.82 23.84
C SER A 24 -28.94 -21.15 23.74
N ASN A 25 -29.09 -21.88 22.64
CA ASN A 25 -28.42 -23.16 22.44
C ASN A 25 -26.93 -22.95 22.08
N LEU A 26 -26.60 -21.88 21.35
CA LEU A 26 -25.19 -21.51 21.08
C LEU A 26 -24.45 -21.09 22.36
N LEU A 27 -25.13 -20.37 23.27
CA LEU A 27 -24.58 -20.01 24.58
C LEU A 27 -24.34 -21.24 25.47
N GLU A 28 -25.25 -22.21 25.43
CA GLU A 28 -25.12 -23.47 26.18
C GLU A 28 -23.99 -24.37 25.63
N LEU A 29 -23.83 -24.44 24.31
CA LEU A 29 -22.73 -25.13 23.63
C LEU A 29 -21.36 -24.54 23.98
N GLU A 30 -21.24 -23.21 24.02
CA GLU A 30 -20.00 -22.53 24.43
C GLU A 30 -19.64 -22.82 25.89
N ARG A 31 -20.64 -22.86 26.77
CA ARG A 31 -20.47 -23.20 28.18
C ARG A 31 -20.00 -24.65 28.35
N LEU A 32 -20.59 -25.59 27.63
CA LEU A 32 -20.19 -27.00 27.65
C LEU A 32 -18.74 -27.20 27.17
N ILE A 33 -18.30 -26.47 26.14
CA ILE A 33 -16.90 -26.49 25.67
C ILE A 33 -15.95 -25.92 26.73
N SER A 34 -16.37 -24.86 27.42
CA SER A 34 -15.58 -24.22 28.48
C SER A 34 -15.45 -25.13 29.70
N ASP A 35 -16.51 -25.84 30.07
CA ASP A 35 -16.53 -26.78 31.20
C ASP A 35 -15.64 -28.01 30.94
N VAL A 36 -15.59 -28.51 29.69
CA VAL A 36 -14.69 -29.60 29.29
C VAL A 36 -13.22 -29.15 29.34
N LYS A 37 -12.91 -27.91 28.95
CA LYS A 37 -11.56 -27.33 29.07
C LYS A 37 -11.13 -27.17 30.54
N ALA A 38 -12.05 -26.79 31.42
CA ALA A 38 -11.77 -26.62 32.85
C ALA A 38 -11.46 -27.95 33.56
N GLN A 39 -12.03 -29.07 33.09
CA GLN A 39 -11.77 -30.40 33.65
C GLN A 39 -10.45 -31.04 33.18
N GLN A 40 -9.80 -30.49 32.15
CA GLN A 40 -8.55 -31.03 31.58
C GLN A 40 -7.29 -30.26 31.99
N GLN A 41 -7.36 -29.23 32.83
CA GLN A 41 -6.15 -28.53 33.29
C GLN A 41 -5.25 -29.51 34.07
N PRO A 42 -4.05 -29.86 33.57
CA PRO A 42 -3.10 -30.61 34.36
C PRO A 42 -2.74 -29.77 35.59
N LYS A 43 -2.52 -30.40 36.74
CA LYS A 43 -1.88 -29.72 37.87
C LYS A 43 -0.43 -29.42 37.48
N GLU A 44 -0.21 -28.27 36.84
CA GLU A 44 1.07 -27.90 36.26
C GLU A 44 2.10 -27.52 37.33
N SER A 45 3.31 -28.04 37.13
CA SER A 45 4.45 -27.86 38.00
C SER A 45 5.04 -26.44 37.90
N ILE A 46 5.41 -25.85 39.04
CA ILE A 46 6.08 -24.54 39.19
C ILE A 46 7.36 -24.43 38.31
N LEU A 47 7.95 -25.57 37.93
CA LEU A 47 9.20 -25.67 37.16
C LEU A 47 9.14 -25.03 35.76
N PHE A 48 7.96 -24.84 35.16
CA PHE A 48 7.81 -24.27 33.81
C PHE A 48 7.17 -22.88 33.78
N SER A 49 7.10 -22.18 34.92
CA SER A 49 6.50 -20.84 35.04
C SER A 49 7.04 -19.83 34.02
N GLY A 50 8.35 -19.83 33.74
CA GLY A 50 8.96 -18.95 32.74
C GLY A 50 8.60 -19.31 31.30
N THR A 51 8.45 -20.60 30.99
CA THR A 51 7.97 -21.07 29.68
C THR A 51 6.52 -20.68 29.45
N ARG A 52 5.68 -20.88 30.46
CA ARG A 52 4.27 -20.48 30.42
C ARG A 52 4.12 -18.98 30.18
N LEU A 53 4.87 -18.15 30.90
CA LEU A 53 4.85 -16.70 30.72
C LEU A 53 5.17 -16.30 29.27
N ARG A 54 6.18 -16.93 28.65
CA ARG A 54 6.52 -16.66 27.24
C ARG A 54 5.40 -17.03 26.27
N CYS A 55 4.71 -18.15 26.51
CA CYS A 55 3.54 -18.53 25.71
C CYS A 55 2.39 -17.52 25.90
N GLU A 56 2.06 -17.16 27.14
CA GLU A 56 1.00 -16.18 27.46
C GLU A 56 1.30 -14.80 26.87
N GLU A 57 2.55 -14.35 26.92
CA GLU A 57 2.97 -13.07 26.34
C GLU A 57 2.82 -13.04 24.82
N LEU A 58 3.23 -14.11 24.13
CA LEU A 58 3.11 -14.19 22.67
C LEU A 58 1.64 -14.32 22.27
N GLU A 59 0.85 -15.08 23.01
CA GLU A 59 -0.59 -15.22 22.79
C GLU A 59 -1.30 -13.87 22.92
N ALA A 60 -1.02 -13.11 23.99
CA ALA A 60 -1.60 -11.79 24.20
C ALA A 60 -1.20 -10.78 23.10
N LYS A 61 0.05 -10.84 22.62
CA LYS A 61 0.50 -10.02 21.48
C LYS A 61 -0.23 -10.38 20.20
N LEU A 62 -0.42 -11.67 19.94
CA LEU A 62 -1.19 -12.15 18.80
C LEU A 62 -2.65 -11.68 18.88
N ASP A 63 -3.30 -11.77 20.04
CA ASP A 63 -4.69 -11.33 20.19
C ASP A 63 -4.86 -9.83 19.96
N LEU A 64 -3.93 -9.02 20.48
CA LEU A 64 -3.92 -7.58 20.24
C LEU A 64 -3.71 -7.26 18.75
N LEU A 65 -2.79 -7.96 18.10
CA LEU A 65 -2.58 -7.83 16.65
C LEU A 65 -3.84 -8.20 15.89
N MET A 66 -4.49 -9.31 16.27
CA MET A 66 -5.69 -9.78 15.58
C MET A 66 -6.82 -8.77 15.66
N ALA A 67 -7.11 -8.25 16.85
CA ALA A 67 -8.13 -7.22 17.05
C ALA A 67 -7.83 -5.99 16.18
N LYS A 68 -6.59 -5.50 16.24
CA LYS A 68 -6.15 -4.33 15.46
C LYS A 68 -6.30 -4.54 13.95
N LEU A 69 -5.91 -5.71 13.44
CA LEU A 69 -5.94 -5.99 12.00
C LEU A 69 -7.36 -6.26 11.49
N MET A 70 -8.27 -6.77 12.32
CA MET A 70 -9.66 -7.02 11.93
C MET A 70 -10.51 -5.75 11.90
N GLU A 71 -10.20 -4.76 12.75
CA GLU A 71 -10.89 -3.47 12.79
C GLU A 71 -10.42 -2.50 11.69
N LYS A 72 -9.23 -2.72 11.11
CA LYS A 72 -8.68 -1.85 10.07
C LYS A 72 -9.37 -2.09 8.72
N GLU A 73 -9.67 -1.00 8.02
CA GLU A 73 -10.06 -1.03 6.61
C GLU A 73 -8.81 -1.07 5.71
N TYR A 74 -8.89 -1.87 4.64
CA TYR A 74 -7.78 -2.07 3.69
C TYR A 74 -8.20 -1.61 2.29
N PRO A 75 -8.22 -0.29 2.03
CA PRO A 75 -8.55 0.22 0.72
C PRO A 75 -7.49 -0.15 -0.32
N PHE A 76 -6.22 -0.27 0.10
CA PHE A 76 -5.09 -0.53 -0.80
C PHE A 76 -4.37 -1.84 -0.51
N ARG A 77 -3.78 -2.43 -1.55
CA ARG A 77 -2.96 -3.64 -1.45
C ARG A 77 -1.73 -3.45 -0.56
N ASP A 78 -1.11 -2.27 -0.59
CA ASP A 78 0.06 -1.97 0.24
C ASP A 78 -0.28 -2.03 1.74
N ASP A 79 -1.45 -1.54 2.14
CA ASP A 79 -1.95 -1.69 3.52
C ASP A 79 -2.09 -3.15 3.93
N VAL A 80 -2.50 -4.02 2.99
CA VAL A 80 -2.63 -5.45 3.22
C VAL A 80 -1.25 -6.10 3.32
N TYR A 81 -0.30 -5.74 2.47
CA TYR A 81 1.07 -6.25 2.54
C TYR A 81 1.77 -5.86 3.83
N ASP A 82 1.60 -4.63 4.30
CA ASP A 82 2.11 -4.19 5.60
C ASP A 82 1.51 -5.00 6.75
N ALA A 83 0.20 -5.26 6.71
CA ALA A 83 -0.45 -6.11 7.70
C ALA A 83 0.02 -7.58 7.62
N MET A 84 0.22 -8.13 6.42
CA MET A 84 0.76 -9.47 6.24
C MET A 84 2.18 -9.57 6.78
N SER A 85 3.01 -8.55 6.57
CA SER A 85 4.36 -8.47 7.14
C SER A 85 4.35 -8.55 8.67
N LEU A 86 3.43 -7.83 9.33
CA LEU A 86 3.27 -7.91 10.79
C LEU A 86 2.86 -9.31 11.28
N VAL A 87 2.00 -10.00 10.53
CA VAL A 87 1.60 -11.38 10.83
C VAL A 87 2.79 -12.33 10.67
N CYS A 88 3.58 -12.20 9.61
CA CYS A 88 4.79 -12.99 9.40
C CYS A 88 5.83 -12.77 10.50
N GLN A 89 5.96 -11.55 11.04
CA GLN A 89 6.84 -11.30 12.19
C GLN A 89 6.40 -12.08 13.43
N HIS A 90 5.09 -12.18 13.69
CA HIS A 90 4.58 -12.95 14.84
C HIS A 90 4.63 -14.47 14.59
N GLU A 91 4.54 -14.89 13.33
CA GLU A 91 4.82 -16.28 12.94
C GLU A 91 6.27 -16.66 13.21
N GLN A 92 7.22 -15.77 12.91
CA GLN A 92 8.62 -15.99 13.25
C GLN A 92 8.82 -16.10 14.77
N LEU A 93 8.22 -15.21 15.57
CA LEU A 93 8.29 -15.30 17.03
C LEU A 93 7.71 -16.63 17.57
N LEU A 94 6.67 -17.16 16.93
CA LEU A 94 6.11 -18.46 17.27
C LEU A 94 7.07 -19.61 16.91
N CYS A 95 7.71 -19.55 15.74
CA CYS A 95 8.74 -20.53 15.35
C CYS A 95 9.91 -20.53 16.35
N ASP A 96 10.40 -19.36 16.74
CA ASP A 96 11.48 -19.22 17.72
C ASP A 96 11.07 -19.81 19.09
N LEU A 97 9.81 -19.61 19.49
CA LEU A 97 9.26 -20.19 20.72
C LEU A 97 9.18 -21.71 20.62
N GLU A 98 8.74 -22.26 19.49
CA GLU A 98 8.67 -23.70 19.27
C GLU A 98 10.05 -24.35 19.31
N GLU A 99 11.05 -23.78 18.64
CA GLU A 99 12.43 -24.27 18.69
C GLU A 99 12.96 -24.29 20.14
N TYR A 100 12.68 -23.24 20.92
CA TYR A 100 13.02 -23.18 22.33
C TYR A 100 12.32 -24.27 23.18
N LEU A 101 11.10 -24.64 22.84
CA LEU A 101 10.35 -25.71 23.54
C LEU A 101 10.84 -27.10 23.13
N GLU A 102 11.16 -27.29 21.84
CA GLU A 102 11.65 -28.54 21.27
C GLU A 102 12.99 -28.98 21.87
N ALA A 103 13.85 -28.00 22.22
CA ALA A 103 15.15 -28.24 22.83
C ALA A 103 15.08 -29.00 24.19
N ASP A 104 13.96 -28.91 24.90
CA ASP A 104 13.75 -29.54 26.22
C ASP A 104 12.67 -30.64 26.20
N LEU A 105 12.46 -31.28 25.05
CA LEU A 105 11.54 -32.42 24.94
C LEU A 105 12.05 -33.63 25.75
N PRO A 106 11.14 -34.42 26.36
CA PRO A 106 9.68 -34.35 26.29
C PRO A 106 9.04 -33.40 27.34
N ALA A 107 9.84 -32.75 28.19
CA ALA A 107 9.35 -32.05 29.38
C ALA A 107 8.39 -30.89 29.07
N LYS A 108 8.48 -30.32 27.86
CA LYS A 108 7.67 -29.19 27.39
C LYS A 108 6.67 -29.54 26.28
N GLU A 109 6.44 -30.83 26.00
CA GLU A 109 5.60 -31.29 24.88
C GLU A 109 4.18 -30.70 24.90
N HIS A 110 3.57 -30.57 26.08
CA HIS A 110 2.23 -29.99 26.23
C HIS A 110 2.12 -28.55 25.66
N PHE A 111 3.13 -27.70 25.87
CA PHE A 111 3.12 -26.31 25.36
C PHE A 111 3.15 -26.26 23.83
N LEU A 112 3.84 -27.20 23.18
CA LEU A 112 3.86 -27.31 21.72
C LEU A 112 2.50 -27.75 21.19
N VAL A 113 1.95 -28.83 21.76
CA VAL A 113 0.71 -29.44 21.27
C VAL A 113 -0.52 -28.56 21.53
N HIS A 114 -0.51 -27.75 22.60
CA HIS A 114 -1.65 -26.93 22.98
C HIS A 114 -1.43 -25.45 22.62
N ASN A 115 -0.51 -24.76 23.29
CA ASN A 115 -0.34 -23.31 23.15
C ASN A 115 0.16 -22.93 21.74
N CYS A 116 1.24 -23.55 21.28
CA CYS A 116 1.80 -23.22 19.97
C CYS A 116 0.88 -23.61 18.82
N ALA A 117 0.23 -24.78 18.89
CA ALA A 117 -0.77 -25.20 17.91
C ALA A 117 -1.95 -24.21 17.81
N LEU A 118 -2.42 -23.68 18.94
CA LEU A 118 -3.48 -22.67 18.97
C LEU A 118 -3.04 -21.36 18.33
N MET A 119 -1.87 -20.83 18.72
CA MET A 119 -1.29 -19.62 18.14
C MET A 119 -1.06 -19.76 16.64
N ARG A 120 -0.57 -20.91 16.17
CA ARG A 120 -0.37 -21.22 14.75
C ARG A 120 -1.69 -21.21 13.98
N THR A 121 -2.75 -21.72 14.59
CA THR A 121 -4.09 -21.68 13.99
C THR A 121 -4.58 -20.25 13.84
N ARG A 122 -4.40 -19.41 14.87
CA ARG A 122 -4.77 -17.99 14.83
C ARG A 122 -4.03 -17.23 13.73
N ILE A 123 -2.71 -17.44 13.62
CA ILE A 123 -1.88 -16.85 12.56
C ILE A 123 -2.40 -17.26 11.18
N ARG A 124 -2.72 -18.54 10.97
CA ARG A 124 -3.27 -19.02 9.69
C ARG A 124 -4.62 -18.37 9.36
N VAL A 125 -5.50 -18.24 10.34
CA VAL A 125 -6.80 -17.56 10.17
C VAL A 125 -6.58 -16.11 9.74
N MET A 126 -5.67 -15.39 10.41
CA MET A 126 -5.34 -14.01 10.06
C MET A 126 -4.75 -13.90 8.64
N SER A 127 -3.81 -14.77 8.30
CA SER A 127 -3.22 -14.80 6.96
C SER A 127 -4.26 -15.05 5.87
N ASN A 128 -5.24 -15.92 6.12
CA ASN A 128 -6.34 -16.15 5.17
C ASN A 128 -7.29 -14.95 5.07
N PHE A 129 -7.60 -14.31 6.19
CA PHE A 129 -8.38 -13.07 6.21
C PHE A 129 -7.69 -11.98 5.37
N LEU A 130 -6.38 -11.75 5.58
CA LEU A 130 -5.63 -10.75 4.82
C LEU A 130 -5.52 -11.10 3.34
N LYS A 131 -5.38 -12.38 2.98
CA LYS A 131 -5.44 -12.81 1.57
C LYS A 131 -6.78 -12.46 0.92
N ALA A 132 -7.88 -12.72 1.60
CA ALA A 132 -9.20 -12.33 1.11
C ALA A 132 -9.34 -10.79 0.97
N ARG A 133 -8.75 -10.02 1.90
CA ARG A 133 -8.69 -8.56 1.80
C ARG A 133 -7.87 -8.10 0.60
N LEU A 134 -6.73 -8.75 0.32
CA LEU A 134 -5.86 -8.43 -0.81
C LEU A 134 -6.60 -8.55 -2.16
N GLU A 135 -7.45 -9.57 -2.30
CA GLU A 135 -8.26 -9.77 -3.51
C GLU A 135 -9.29 -8.66 -3.72
N SER A 136 -9.80 -8.08 -2.62
CA SER A 136 -10.78 -6.98 -2.65
C SER A 136 -10.16 -5.57 -2.65
N ALA A 137 -8.88 -5.44 -2.33
CA ALA A 137 -8.20 -4.15 -2.18
C ALA A 137 -7.76 -3.57 -3.53
N PHE A 138 -7.82 -2.24 -3.65
CA PHE A 138 -7.37 -1.52 -4.84
C PHE A 138 -5.85 -1.51 -4.93
N ASP A 139 -5.35 -1.50 -6.15
CA ASP A 139 -3.96 -1.15 -6.43
C ASP A 139 -3.92 0.37 -6.67
N GLU A 140 -3.35 1.14 -5.73
CA GLU A 140 -3.33 2.60 -5.79
C GLU A 140 -2.62 3.10 -7.06
N THR A 141 -1.56 2.40 -7.45
CA THR A 141 -0.79 2.74 -8.66
C THR A 141 -1.61 2.45 -9.89
N ALA A 142 -2.25 1.28 -9.98
CA ALA A 142 -3.09 0.93 -11.12
C ALA A 142 -4.32 1.86 -11.23
N GLN A 143 -4.92 2.24 -10.10
CA GLN A 143 -6.04 3.18 -10.06
C GLN A 143 -5.59 4.57 -10.55
N THR A 144 -4.49 5.08 -10.00
CA THR A 144 -3.91 6.36 -10.43
C THR A 144 -3.57 6.30 -11.92
N ASP A 145 -3.00 5.19 -12.39
CA ASP A 145 -2.61 5.04 -13.78
C ASP A 145 -3.80 5.02 -14.73
N HIS A 146 -4.89 4.36 -14.33
CA HIS A 146 -6.12 4.29 -15.09
C HIS A 146 -6.79 5.67 -15.21
N VAL A 147 -6.93 6.37 -14.08
CA VAL A 147 -7.57 7.68 -14.02
C VAL A 147 -6.73 8.75 -14.73
N MET A 148 -5.41 8.74 -14.51
CA MET A 148 -4.50 9.76 -15.03
C MET A 148 -3.96 9.45 -16.44
N GLY A 149 -4.19 8.23 -16.93
CA GLY A 149 -3.74 7.76 -18.23
C GLY A 149 -4.13 8.64 -19.42
N PRO A 150 -5.41 9.06 -19.56
CA PRO A 150 -5.82 9.97 -20.64
C PRO A 150 -5.04 11.28 -20.66
N TYR A 151 -4.91 11.95 -19.51
CA TYR A 151 -4.21 13.23 -19.39
C TYR A 151 -2.72 13.11 -19.73
N ARG A 152 -2.06 12.03 -19.25
CA ARG A 152 -0.67 11.73 -19.62
C ARG A 152 -0.49 11.52 -21.12
N ARG A 153 -1.44 10.88 -21.80
CA ARG A 153 -1.39 10.70 -23.26
C ARG A 153 -1.51 12.03 -24.00
N ASN A 154 -2.41 12.91 -23.58
CA ASN A 154 -2.57 14.24 -24.18
C ASN A 154 -1.28 15.06 -24.07
N LEU A 155 -0.70 15.10 -22.87
CA LEU A 155 0.57 15.78 -22.62
C LEU A 155 1.73 15.17 -23.43
N ALA A 156 1.82 13.83 -23.50
CA ALA A 156 2.84 13.15 -24.28
C ALA A 156 2.73 13.47 -25.78
N HIS A 157 1.50 13.55 -26.30
CA HIS A 157 1.24 13.97 -27.68
C HIS A 157 1.70 15.41 -27.91
N ALA A 158 1.36 16.35 -27.02
CA ALA A 158 1.78 17.74 -27.12
C ALA A 158 3.32 17.87 -27.08
N LYS A 159 3.98 17.18 -26.14
CA LYS A 159 5.46 17.13 -26.05
C LYS A 159 6.10 16.56 -27.31
N LYS A 160 5.47 15.57 -27.96
CA LYS A 160 5.95 15.01 -29.23
C LYS A 160 5.83 16.04 -30.35
N SER A 161 4.69 16.73 -30.44
CA SER A 161 4.45 17.80 -31.41
C SER A 161 5.44 18.96 -31.23
N LEU A 162 5.73 19.36 -30.00
CA LEU A 162 6.73 20.40 -29.70
C LEU A 162 8.15 19.98 -30.10
N ARG A 163 8.55 18.73 -29.80
CA ARG A 163 9.86 18.20 -30.23
C ARG A 163 9.99 18.15 -31.75
N PHE A 164 8.93 17.73 -32.43
CA PHE A 164 8.87 17.73 -33.89
C PHE A 164 8.98 19.15 -34.47
N LEU A 165 8.30 20.12 -33.84
CA LEU A 165 8.42 21.53 -34.19
C LEU A 165 9.86 22.03 -34.07
N HIS A 166 10.55 21.73 -32.97
CA HIS A 166 11.96 22.08 -32.77
C HIS A 166 12.87 21.51 -33.86
N GLN A 167 12.65 20.25 -34.27
CA GLN A 167 13.47 19.59 -35.28
C GLN A 167 13.29 20.21 -36.68
N LEU A 168 12.08 20.70 -36.99
CA LEU A 168 11.74 21.20 -38.32
C LEU A 168 11.69 22.73 -38.42
N MET A 169 12.02 23.43 -37.33
CA MET A 169 11.91 24.89 -37.25
C MET A 169 12.71 25.63 -38.33
N PHE A 170 13.81 25.04 -38.81
CA PHE A 170 14.67 25.62 -39.85
C PHE A 170 14.34 25.14 -41.28
N SER A 171 13.43 24.18 -41.43
CA SER A 171 13.07 23.58 -42.72
C SER A 171 11.62 23.85 -43.14
N LEU A 172 10.75 24.28 -42.21
CA LEU A 172 9.35 24.62 -42.49
C LEU A 172 9.22 26.04 -43.04
N THR A 173 8.20 26.24 -43.87
CA THR A 173 7.78 27.60 -44.24
C THR A 173 7.10 28.30 -43.05
N PRO A 174 7.10 29.64 -42.99
CA PRO A 174 6.48 30.39 -41.89
C PRO A 174 5.02 29.98 -41.62
N ASN A 175 4.21 29.79 -42.67
CA ASN A 175 2.81 29.39 -42.52
C ASN A 175 2.66 27.98 -41.94
N GLN A 176 3.54 27.04 -42.30
CA GLN A 176 3.51 25.69 -41.74
C GLN A 176 3.92 25.68 -40.26
N LEU A 177 4.87 26.55 -39.92
CA LEU A 177 5.34 26.72 -38.54
C LEU A 177 4.24 27.32 -37.67
N GLU A 178 3.56 28.35 -38.15
CA GLU A 178 2.44 29.02 -37.47
C GLU A 178 1.28 28.05 -37.22
N ASN A 179 0.82 27.31 -38.26
CA ASN A 179 -0.25 26.30 -38.11
C ASN A 179 0.08 25.22 -37.06
N LYS A 180 1.36 24.81 -36.97
CA LYS A 180 1.79 23.80 -35.97
C LYS A 180 1.86 24.37 -34.56
N MET A 181 2.15 25.67 -34.43
CA MET A 181 2.15 26.36 -33.15
C MET A 181 0.74 26.64 -32.66
N GLU A 182 -0.18 27.04 -33.55
CA GLU A 182 -1.61 27.18 -33.23
C GLU A 182 -2.21 25.85 -32.75
N ALA A 183 -1.91 24.73 -33.42
CA ALA A 183 -2.35 23.42 -32.97
C ALA A 183 -1.82 23.07 -31.56
N LEU A 184 -0.62 23.52 -31.19
CA LEU A 184 -0.09 23.36 -29.83
C LEU A 184 -0.79 24.28 -28.82
N ASP A 185 -1.15 25.51 -29.21
CA ASP A 185 -1.95 26.41 -28.37
C ASP A 185 -3.35 25.85 -28.12
N GLU A 186 -4.00 25.28 -29.13
CA GLU A 186 -5.30 24.60 -28.99
C GLU A 186 -5.21 23.44 -28.00
N MET A 187 -4.15 22.62 -28.08
CA MET A 187 -3.91 21.54 -27.12
C MET A 187 -3.70 22.06 -25.69
N ILE A 188 -3.01 23.19 -25.53
CA ILE A 188 -2.82 23.83 -24.22
C ILE A 188 -4.15 24.36 -23.68
N ALA A 189 -4.94 25.07 -24.50
CA ALA A 189 -6.23 25.61 -24.11
C ALA A 189 -7.19 24.49 -23.66
N HIS A 190 -7.24 23.40 -24.42
CA HIS A 190 -8.01 22.22 -24.04
C HIS A 190 -7.58 21.66 -22.67
N ALA A 191 -6.26 21.58 -22.42
CA ALA A 191 -5.73 21.10 -21.15
C ALA A 191 -6.05 22.04 -19.97
N GLU A 192 -6.00 23.35 -20.17
CA GLU A 192 -6.39 24.34 -19.15
C GLU A 192 -7.88 24.24 -18.78
N GLU A 193 -8.73 23.96 -19.76
CA GLU A 193 -10.17 23.81 -19.55
C GLU A 193 -10.54 22.46 -18.91
N HIS A 194 -9.88 21.37 -19.29
CA HIS A 194 -10.32 20.00 -18.95
C HIS A 194 -9.36 19.25 -18.03
N ASP A 195 -8.06 19.31 -18.30
CA ASP A 195 -7.06 18.52 -17.59
C ASP A 195 -6.73 19.14 -16.22
N PHE A 196 -6.72 20.48 -16.13
CA PHE A 196 -6.35 21.19 -14.88
C PHE A 196 -7.48 21.19 -13.85
N ASN A 197 -8.72 20.99 -14.30
CA ASN A 197 -9.92 21.01 -13.48
C ASN A 197 -10.32 19.63 -12.94
N PHE A 198 -9.50 18.59 -13.15
CA PHE A 198 -9.72 17.28 -12.53
C PHE A 198 -9.85 17.42 -11.00
N ASP A 199 -10.88 16.84 -10.41
CA ASP A 199 -11.17 16.90 -8.97
C ASP A 199 -10.84 15.56 -8.28
N PRO A 200 -9.69 15.45 -7.59
CA PRO A 200 -9.34 14.26 -6.84
C PRO A 200 -10.32 13.94 -5.70
N THR A 201 -11.08 14.94 -5.20
CA THR A 201 -11.98 14.76 -4.05
C THR A 201 -13.22 13.92 -4.38
N ALA A 202 -13.54 13.76 -5.67
CA ALA A 202 -14.59 12.87 -6.16
C ALA A 202 -14.31 11.38 -5.87
N PHE A 203 -13.07 11.01 -5.52
CA PHE A 203 -12.68 9.64 -5.20
C PHE A 203 -12.68 9.42 -3.69
N ASN A 204 -13.22 8.30 -3.21
CA ASN A 204 -13.23 7.99 -1.77
C ASN A 204 -11.86 7.56 -1.23
N PHE A 205 -11.02 6.97 -2.09
CA PHE A 205 -9.68 6.49 -1.76
C PHE A 205 -8.69 6.93 -2.85
N GLY A 206 -7.44 7.24 -2.46
CA GLY A 206 -6.33 7.48 -3.40
C GLY A 206 -6.18 8.94 -3.80
N ARG A 207 -6.83 9.84 -3.04
CA ARG A 207 -6.84 11.29 -3.30
C ARG A 207 -5.43 11.87 -3.37
N ASP A 208 -4.57 11.48 -2.44
CA ASP A 208 -3.22 12.03 -2.35
C ASP A 208 -2.33 11.60 -3.52
N ALA A 209 -2.46 10.36 -4.01
CA ALA A 209 -1.77 9.92 -5.21
C ALA A 209 -2.27 10.66 -6.46
N LEU A 210 -3.60 10.79 -6.60
CA LEU A 210 -4.22 11.52 -7.70
C LEU A 210 -3.87 13.02 -7.70
N ASP A 211 -3.84 13.66 -6.53
CA ASP A 211 -3.50 15.08 -6.38
C ASP A 211 -2.02 15.35 -6.69
N ARG A 212 -1.12 14.46 -6.23
CA ARG A 212 0.30 14.50 -6.60
C ARG A 212 0.49 14.38 -8.11
N GLU A 213 -0.15 13.41 -8.75
CA GLU A 213 -0.03 13.21 -10.19
C GLU A 213 -0.68 14.35 -10.99
N LYS A 214 -1.78 14.93 -10.49
CA LYS A 214 -2.41 16.13 -11.07
C LYS A 214 -1.44 17.30 -11.04
N THR A 215 -0.85 17.58 -9.87
CA THR A 215 0.11 18.67 -9.70
C THR A 215 1.29 18.52 -10.66
N ARG A 216 1.84 17.31 -10.75
CA ARG A 216 2.90 16.97 -11.71
C ARG A 216 2.48 17.24 -13.16
N LEU A 217 1.30 16.77 -13.58
CA LEU A 217 0.80 17.01 -14.94
C LEU A 217 0.66 18.50 -15.26
N VAL A 218 0.09 19.28 -14.33
CA VAL A 218 -0.06 20.73 -14.45
C VAL A 218 1.30 21.41 -14.62
N ASP A 219 2.30 21.02 -13.83
CA ASP A 219 3.64 21.57 -13.93
C ASP A 219 4.33 21.21 -15.25
N GLU A 220 4.16 19.98 -15.72
CA GLU A 220 4.68 19.56 -17.02
C GLU A 220 4.00 20.30 -18.20
N TRP A 221 2.71 20.59 -18.11
CA TRP A 221 2.01 21.43 -19.08
C TRP A 221 2.52 22.89 -19.03
N LYS A 222 2.75 23.46 -17.84
CA LYS A 222 3.33 24.80 -17.69
C LYS A 222 4.73 24.91 -18.31
N LEU A 223 5.54 23.85 -18.21
CA LEU A 223 6.83 23.79 -18.89
C LEU A 223 6.66 23.82 -20.41
N LEU A 224 5.74 23.02 -20.96
CA LEU A 224 5.43 23.02 -22.40
C LEU A 224 4.97 24.40 -22.88
N MET A 225 4.10 25.08 -22.12
CA MET A 225 3.67 26.46 -22.40
C MET A 225 4.85 27.45 -22.42
N ARG A 226 5.83 27.26 -21.53
CA ARG A 226 7.03 28.10 -21.47
C ARG A 226 7.91 27.88 -22.71
N ASP A 227 8.07 26.63 -23.10
CA ASP A 227 8.89 26.27 -24.26
C ASP A 227 8.27 26.78 -25.56
N LEU A 228 6.96 26.60 -25.74
CA LEU A 228 6.23 27.15 -26.90
C LEU A 228 6.33 28.68 -26.96
N ARG A 229 6.18 29.38 -25.83
CA ARG A 229 6.38 30.84 -25.74
C ARG A 229 7.81 31.25 -26.10
N SER A 230 8.80 30.44 -25.75
CA SER A 230 10.20 30.71 -26.08
C SER A 230 10.46 30.58 -27.58
N ILE A 231 9.87 29.57 -28.23
CA ILE A 231 9.89 29.44 -29.70
C ILE A 231 9.23 30.65 -30.36
N LYS A 232 8.03 31.04 -29.91
CA LYS A 232 7.32 32.24 -30.42
C LYS A 232 8.17 33.50 -30.36
N ARG A 233 8.92 33.70 -29.27
CA ARG A 233 9.79 34.87 -29.10
C ARG A 233 11.00 34.80 -30.02
N ALA A 234 11.67 33.66 -30.09
CA ALA A 234 12.82 33.46 -30.97
C ALA A 234 12.48 33.76 -32.44
N LEU A 235 11.30 33.30 -32.91
CA LEU A 235 10.83 33.56 -34.28
C LEU A 235 10.53 35.03 -34.56
N LYS A 236 10.13 35.80 -33.54
CA LYS A 236 9.90 37.25 -33.65
C LYS A 236 11.18 38.08 -33.54
N GLY A 237 12.36 37.45 -33.47
CA GLY A 237 13.63 38.14 -33.22
C GLY A 237 13.72 38.75 -31.82
N LEU A 238 12.81 38.39 -30.92
CA LEU A 238 12.83 38.80 -29.52
C LEU A 238 13.75 37.80 -28.80
N SER A 239 15.00 38.18 -28.60
CA SER A 239 16.03 37.39 -27.91
C SER A 239 15.48 36.68 -26.65
N PRO A 240 15.83 35.41 -26.39
CA PRO A 240 15.32 34.72 -25.22
C PRO A 240 15.83 35.44 -23.96
N VAL A 241 14.90 35.70 -23.02
CA VAL A 241 15.28 36.01 -21.64
C VAL A 241 16.16 34.86 -21.16
N PRO A 242 17.41 35.11 -20.71
CA PRO A 242 18.31 34.04 -20.32
C PRO A 242 17.68 33.30 -19.15
N THR A 243 17.31 32.05 -19.39
CA THR A 243 17.01 31.13 -18.29
C THR A 243 18.36 30.85 -17.64
N SER A 244 18.57 31.38 -16.43
CA SER A 244 19.75 31.13 -15.61
C SER A 244 19.83 29.63 -15.31
N LEU A 245 20.62 28.91 -16.10
CA LEU A 245 21.11 27.58 -15.81
C LEU A 245 22.61 27.63 -16.06
N LEU A 246 23.37 27.65 -14.95
CA LEU A 246 24.81 27.46 -14.76
C LEU A 246 25.38 28.53 -13.82
N VAL A 247 25.07 28.41 -12.53
CA VAL A 247 26.05 28.79 -11.51
C VAL A 247 27.06 27.66 -11.46
N SER A 248 28.09 27.76 -12.29
CA SER A 248 29.34 27.05 -12.05
C SER A 248 29.93 27.61 -10.76
N PRO A 249 30.39 26.79 -9.79
CA PRO A 249 31.21 27.33 -8.71
C PRO A 249 32.48 27.95 -9.31
N PRO A 250 32.99 29.05 -8.75
CA PRO A 250 34.22 29.64 -9.28
C PRO A 250 35.36 28.64 -9.12
N SER A 251 35.95 28.28 -10.24
CA SER A 251 37.30 27.70 -10.33
C SER A 251 38.28 28.60 -9.58
N PRO A 252 39.12 28.08 -8.68
CA PRO A 252 40.18 28.86 -8.07
C PRO A 252 41.28 29.08 -9.11
N SER A 253 41.44 30.32 -9.57
CA SER A 253 42.67 30.69 -10.30
C SER A 253 43.85 30.71 -9.32
N PRO A 254 45.02 30.17 -9.74
CA PRO A 254 46.26 30.25 -8.98
C PRO A 254 46.88 31.63 -9.15
N LEU A 255 47.65 32.10 -8.15
CA LEU A 255 48.84 32.99 -8.23
C LEU A 255 49.18 33.40 -6.78
N LEU A 256 50.27 32.85 -6.22
CA LEU A 256 51.55 33.54 -6.04
C LEU A 256 51.50 34.75 -5.08
N LEU A 257 51.75 34.48 -3.80
CA LEU A 257 52.83 35.08 -2.99
C LEU A 257 53.01 34.26 -1.70
#